data_AF-A0A399Z047-F1
#
_entry.id   AF-A0A399Z047-F1
#
_cell.length_a   1.000
_cell.length_b   1.000
_cell.length_c   1.000
_cell.angle_alpha   90.00
_cell.angle_beta   90.00
_cell.angle_gamma   90.00
#
_symmetry.space_group_name_H-M   'P 1'
#
loop_
_entity.id
_entity.type
_entity.pdbx_description
1 polymer ?
#
loop_
_entity_poly.entity_id
_entity_poly.type
_entity_poly.pdbx_seq_one_letter_code
_entity_poly.pdbx_strand_id
1 'polypeptide(L)'
;MIEDRSEKAVADPYEVLKRDLAILESMAAGMGEYLASDATWWDMGRRDMPLLTIGGYLMRRRRLGVLDYLLATPERITMAAANAIYDNAAGTQLVRFEERALAELGARMREWTDYLRNLAVSQRLAADRERYEYLADTRVVVNELISTLGESPFRLPAHIPADVAALDHRLGSRWKSGAFIWSSVWAAAYPPDKYWFLYGYPKAS
;
A
#
# COMPACT_ATOMS: atom_id res chain seq x y z
N MET A 1 21.23 -34.46 14.24
CA MET A 1 21.56 -33.59 13.09
C MET A 1 20.25 -33.29 12.41
N ILE A 2 19.59 -32.21 12.83
CA ILE A 2 18.31 -31.79 12.27
C ILE A 2 18.66 -30.53 11.50
N GLU A 3 18.68 -30.64 10.18
CA GLU A 3 18.70 -29.48 9.28
C GLU A 3 17.40 -28.71 9.52
N ASP A 4 17.56 -27.51 10.08
CA ASP A 4 16.47 -26.58 10.31
C ASP A 4 15.94 -26.12 8.94
N ARG A 5 14.63 -26.26 8.79
CA ARG A 5 13.91 -25.96 7.56
C ARG A 5 13.70 -24.45 7.45
N SER A 6 13.94 -23.96 6.25
CA SER A 6 13.37 -22.72 5.67
C SER A 6 13.85 -21.39 6.25
N GLU A 7 15.12 -21.09 6.02
CA GLU A 7 15.49 -19.73 5.64
C GLU A 7 14.73 -19.41 4.34
N LYS A 8 13.60 -18.68 4.41
CA LYS A 8 12.91 -18.18 3.21
C LYS A 8 13.98 -17.51 2.35
N ALA A 9 14.23 -18.02 1.15
CA ALA A 9 15.16 -17.39 0.21
C ALA A 9 14.82 -15.90 0.14
N VAL A 10 15.72 -15.05 0.63
CA VAL A 10 15.55 -13.60 0.57
C VAL A 10 15.48 -13.28 -0.92
N ALA A 11 14.29 -12.89 -1.39
CA ALA A 11 14.10 -12.53 -2.77
C ALA A 11 15.13 -11.45 -3.12
N ASP A 12 15.81 -11.61 -4.26
CA ASP A 12 16.78 -10.64 -4.74
C ASP A 12 16.14 -9.23 -4.67
N PRO A 13 16.74 -8.28 -3.91
CA PRO A 13 16.23 -6.93 -3.79
C PRO A 13 15.86 -6.30 -5.12
N TYR A 14 16.65 -6.56 -6.16
CA TYR A 14 16.42 -6.02 -7.48
C TYR A 14 15.17 -6.63 -8.14
N GLU A 15 14.93 -7.95 -8.00
CA GLU A 15 13.73 -8.59 -8.55
C GLU A 15 12.44 -8.17 -7.83
N VAL A 16 12.51 -7.89 -6.53
CA VAL A 16 11.38 -7.31 -5.78
C VAL A 16 11.00 -5.95 -6.35
N LEU A 17 11.98 -5.09 -6.63
CA LEU A 17 11.73 -3.76 -7.20
C LEU A 17 11.29 -3.82 -8.66
N LYS A 18 11.86 -4.72 -9.47
CA LYS A 18 11.40 -4.94 -10.85
C LYS A 18 9.94 -5.37 -10.90
N ARG A 19 9.50 -6.22 -9.96
CA ARG A 19 8.09 -6.59 -9.86
C ARG A 19 7.20 -5.39 -9.52
N ASP A 20 7.60 -4.57 -8.55
CA ASP A 20 6.87 -3.34 -8.22
C ASP A 20 6.82 -2.37 -9.41
N LEU A 21 7.92 -2.26 -10.17
CA LEU A 21 7.98 -1.41 -11.37
C LEU A 21 7.05 -1.90 -12.47
N ALA A 22 7.05 -3.20 -12.77
CA ALA A 22 6.16 -3.77 -13.79
C ALA A 22 4.68 -3.55 -13.45
N ILE A 23 4.32 -3.64 -12.16
CA ILE A 23 2.96 -3.35 -11.70
C ILE A 23 2.67 -1.84 -11.81
N LEU A 24 3.61 -0.99 -11.38
CA LEU A 24 3.46 0.47 -11.46
C LEU A 24 3.26 0.94 -12.90
N GLU A 25 4.06 0.43 -13.85
CA GLU A 25 3.95 0.73 -15.27
C GLU A 25 2.58 0.32 -15.83
N SER A 26 2.13 -0.90 -15.54
CA SER A 26 0.83 -1.38 -15.98
C SER A 26 -0.33 -0.57 -15.38
N MET A 27 -0.21 -0.15 -14.11
CA MET A 27 -1.19 0.70 -13.46
C MET A 27 -1.23 2.10 -14.07
N ALA A 28 -0.08 2.68 -14.40
CA ALA A 28 -0.01 3.97 -15.08
C ALA A 28 -0.69 3.91 -16.45
N ALA A 29 -0.40 2.89 -17.25
CA ALA A 29 -0.97 2.72 -18.58
C ALA A 29 -2.51 2.64 -18.57
N GLY A 30 -3.10 1.99 -17.55
CA GLY A 30 -4.55 1.88 -17.41
C GLY A 30 -5.24 3.04 -16.68
N MET A 31 -4.49 3.97 -16.08
CA MET A 31 -5.06 4.97 -15.15
C MET A 31 -6.08 5.90 -15.82
N GLY A 32 -5.81 6.39 -17.03
CA GLY A 32 -6.72 7.31 -17.71
C GLY A 32 -8.08 6.69 -18.05
N GLU A 33 -8.08 5.45 -18.53
CA GLU A 33 -9.31 4.70 -18.82
C GLU A 33 -10.04 4.31 -17.53
N TYR A 34 -9.30 3.89 -16.50
CA TYR A 34 -9.87 3.60 -15.19
C TYR A 34 -10.62 4.79 -14.62
N LEU A 35 -9.99 5.98 -14.61
CA LEU A 35 -10.59 7.20 -14.12
C LEU A 35 -11.83 7.60 -14.93
N ALA A 36 -11.80 7.42 -16.25
CA ALA A 36 -12.92 7.71 -17.15
C ALA A 36 -14.12 6.76 -16.98
N SER A 37 -13.88 5.53 -16.49
CA SER A 37 -14.91 4.50 -16.36
C SER A 37 -15.79 4.67 -15.13
N ASP A 38 -16.81 3.81 -14.99
CA ASP A 38 -17.58 3.59 -13.75
C ASP A 38 -17.20 2.25 -13.08
N ALA A 39 -16.13 1.61 -13.53
CA ALA A 39 -15.75 0.29 -13.05
C ALA A 39 -15.27 0.34 -11.58
N THR A 40 -15.81 -0.57 -10.76
CA THR A 40 -15.36 -0.82 -9.38
C THR A 40 -14.05 -1.60 -9.34
N TRP A 41 -13.83 -2.44 -10.36
CA TRP A 41 -12.65 -3.29 -10.51
C TRP A 41 -12.03 -3.04 -11.87
N TRP A 42 -10.71 -2.88 -11.90
CA TRP A 42 -9.97 -2.70 -13.14
C TRP A 42 -8.88 -3.75 -13.25
N ASP A 43 -9.14 -4.76 -14.07
CA ASP A 43 -8.16 -5.79 -14.41
C ASP A 43 -7.22 -5.24 -15.48
N MET A 44 -5.91 -5.40 -15.26
CA MET A 44 -4.88 -4.98 -16.22
C MET A 44 -4.63 -6.04 -17.31
N GLY A 45 -5.45 -7.11 -17.37
CA GLY A 45 -5.40 -8.15 -18.40
C GLY A 45 -4.27 -9.16 -18.20
N ARG A 46 -3.63 -9.17 -17.03
CA ARG A 46 -2.51 -10.06 -16.68
C ARG A 46 -2.79 -10.78 -15.37
N ARG A 47 -2.86 -12.10 -15.43
CA ARG A 47 -3.28 -12.98 -14.31
C ARG A 47 -2.41 -12.84 -13.04
N ASP A 48 -1.16 -12.42 -13.19
CA ASP A 48 -0.19 -12.24 -12.09
C ASP A 48 -0.16 -10.81 -11.52
N MET A 49 -0.99 -9.91 -12.04
CA MET A 49 -1.04 -8.53 -11.62
C MET A 49 -2.21 -8.26 -10.68
N PRO A 50 -2.02 -7.37 -9.68
CA PRO A 50 -3.13 -6.91 -8.86
C PRO A 50 -4.09 -6.06 -9.69
N LEU A 51 -5.31 -5.87 -9.17
CA LEU A 51 -6.24 -4.90 -9.74
C LEU A 51 -5.67 -3.49 -9.63
N LEU A 52 -5.93 -2.67 -10.63
CA LEU A 52 -5.56 -1.27 -10.63
C LEU A 52 -6.38 -0.51 -9.58
N THR A 53 -5.67 0.24 -8.73
CA THR A 53 -6.21 1.14 -7.71
C THR A 53 -5.28 2.36 -7.61
N ILE A 54 -5.81 3.51 -7.19
CA ILE A 54 -5.02 4.73 -6.98
C ILE A 54 -4.03 4.49 -5.84
N GLY A 55 -4.53 3.95 -4.72
CA GLY A 55 -3.73 3.62 -3.55
C GLY A 55 -2.61 2.61 -3.84
N GLY A 56 -2.91 1.56 -4.60
CA GLY A 56 -1.94 0.53 -4.98
C GLY A 56 -0.82 1.07 -5.87
N TYR A 57 -1.11 2.05 -6.73
CA TYR A 57 -0.12 2.77 -7.51
C TYR A 57 0.76 3.65 -6.61
N LEU A 58 0.14 4.51 -5.78
CA LEU A 58 0.84 5.45 -4.91
C LEU A 58 1.80 4.73 -3.94
N MET A 59 1.38 3.59 -3.39
CA MET A 59 2.25 2.76 -2.54
C MET A 59 3.53 2.35 -3.28
N ARG A 60 3.41 1.87 -4.52
CA ARG A 60 4.57 1.43 -5.32
C ARG A 60 5.43 2.60 -5.73
N ARG A 61 4.81 3.74 -6.08
CA ARG A 61 5.52 4.98 -6.38
C ARG A 61 6.38 5.43 -5.20
N ARG A 62 5.88 5.33 -3.96
CA ARG A 62 6.69 5.57 -2.76
C ARG A 62 7.90 4.63 -2.68
N ARG A 63 7.66 3.31 -2.76
CA ARG A 63 8.72 2.30 -2.61
C ARG A 63 9.82 2.54 -3.62
N LEU A 64 9.46 2.63 -4.90
CA LEU A 64 10.41 2.80 -5.99
C LEU A 64 11.08 4.17 -5.97
N GLY A 65 10.38 5.23 -5.55
CA GLY A 65 10.95 6.56 -5.41
C GLY A 65 12.00 6.66 -4.31
N VAL A 66 11.81 5.97 -3.17
CA VAL A 66 12.80 5.93 -2.08
C VAL A 66 13.96 4.98 -2.40
N LEU A 67 13.69 3.91 -3.14
CA LEU A 67 14.64 2.85 -3.46
C LEU A 67 15.21 2.95 -4.88
N ASP A 68 15.10 4.10 -5.52
CA ASP A 68 15.51 4.32 -6.91
C ASP A 68 17.00 4.02 -7.15
N TYR A 69 17.82 4.20 -6.11
CA TYR A 69 19.25 3.90 -6.10
C TYR A 69 19.56 2.40 -6.30
N LEU A 70 18.59 1.52 -6.05
CA LEU A 70 18.69 0.07 -6.30
C LEU A 70 18.23 -0.33 -7.71
N LEU A 71 17.64 0.59 -8.48
CA LEU A 71 17.24 0.37 -9.87
C LEU A 71 18.39 0.71 -10.83
N ALA A 72 18.53 -0.01 -11.94
CA ALA A 72 19.45 0.41 -12.99
C ALA A 72 18.82 1.55 -13.82
N THR A 73 19.64 2.18 -14.65
CA THR A 73 19.24 3.37 -15.42
C THR A 73 17.98 3.14 -16.29
N PRO A 74 17.85 2.01 -17.02
CA PRO A 74 16.65 1.74 -17.81
C PRO A 74 15.37 1.69 -16.95
N GLU A 75 15.42 1.05 -15.78
CA GLU A 75 14.25 0.99 -14.89
C GLU A 75 13.85 2.36 -14.34
N ARG A 76 14.83 3.22 -14.02
CA ARG A 76 14.53 4.59 -13.56
C ARG A 76 13.85 5.42 -14.65
N ILE A 77 14.25 5.23 -15.92
CA ILE A 77 13.60 5.87 -17.07
C ILE A 77 12.16 5.35 -17.21
N THR A 78 11.94 4.03 -17.12
CA THR A 78 10.59 3.44 -17.13
C THR A 78 9.73 3.99 -15.99
N MET A 79 10.26 4.06 -14.77
CA MET A 79 9.56 4.62 -13.62
C MET A 79 9.17 6.08 -13.84
N ALA A 80 10.09 6.90 -14.36
CA ALA A 80 9.81 8.31 -14.66
C ALA A 80 8.72 8.47 -15.73
N ALA A 81 8.76 7.66 -16.79
CA ALA A 81 7.73 7.66 -17.83
C ALA A 81 6.35 7.25 -17.29
N ALA A 82 6.29 6.20 -16.48
CA ALA A 82 5.05 5.75 -15.86
C ALA A 82 4.48 6.79 -14.87
N ASN A 83 5.33 7.47 -14.10
CA ASN A 83 4.92 8.60 -13.26
C ASN A 83 4.34 9.75 -14.10
N ALA A 84 4.97 10.11 -15.21
CA ALA A 84 4.45 11.17 -16.09
C ALA A 84 3.07 10.82 -16.68
N ILE A 85 2.86 9.56 -17.08
CA ILE A 85 1.56 9.07 -17.60
C ILE A 85 0.48 9.19 -16.52
N TYR A 86 0.78 8.70 -15.31
CA TYR A 86 -0.15 8.77 -14.19
C TYR A 86 -0.47 10.22 -13.80
N ASP A 87 0.55 11.07 -13.69
CA ASP A 87 0.39 12.47 -13.30
C ASP A 87 -0.45 13.25 -14.34
N ASN A 88 -0.27 12.95 -15.62
CA ASN A 88 -1.12 13.50 -16.68
C ASN A 88 -2.58 13.03 -16.56
N ALA A 89 -2.83 11.73 -16.29
CA ALA A 89 -4.18 11.22 -16.09
C ALA A 89 -4.86 11.87 -14.87
N ALA A 90 -4.17 11.90 -13.72
CA ALA A 90 -4.67 12.51 -12.50
C ALA A 90 -4.92 14.03 -12.67
N GLY A 91 -4.02 14.74 -13.35
CA GLY A 91 -4.14 16.18 -13.58
C GLY A 91 -5.24 16.56 -14.58
N THR A 92 -5.46 15.76 -15.62
CA THR A 92 -6.50 16.03 -16.63
C THR A 92 -7.90 15.61 -16.16
N GLN A 93 -8.00 14.68 -15.21
CA GLN A 93 -9.27 14.12 -14.72
C GLN A 93 -9.44 14.36 -13.21
N LEU A 94 -9.06 15.55 -12.73
CA LEU A 94 -8.94 15.88 -11.31
C LEU A 94 -10.16 15.48 -10.45
N VAL A 95 -11.37 15.82 -10.89
CA VAL A 95 -12.61 15.50 -10.15
C VAL A 95 -12.81 13.99 -10.03
N ARG A 96 -12.63 13.25 -11.14
CA ARG A 96 -12.77 11.79 -11.16
C ARG A 96 -11.69 11.10 -10.33
N PHE A 97 -10.47 11.66 -10.33
CA PHE A 97 -9.39 11.21 -9.48
C PHE A 97 -9.75 11.38 -8.00
N GLU A 98 -10.20 12.57 -7.60
CA GLU A 98 -10.57 12.87 -6.22
C GLU A 98 -11.71 11.97 -5.73
N GLU A 99 -12.78 11.83 -6.51
CA GLU A 99 -13.92 10.97 -6.19
C GLU A 99 -13.51 9.51 -5.99
N ARG A 100 -12.69 8.97 -6.91
CA ARG A 100 -12.21 7.59 -6.82
C ARG A 100 -11.24 7.38 -5.67
N ALA A 101 -10.34 8.33 -5.42
CA ALA A 101 -9.39 8.27 -4.31
C ALA A 101 -10.11 8.32 -2.95
N LEU A 102 -11.15 9.16 -2.82
CA LEU A 102 -12.00 9.23 -1.62
C LEU A 102 -12.83 7.95 -1.44
N ALA A 103 -13.37 7.40 -2.53
CA ALA A 103 -14.10 6.14 -2.50
C ALA A 103 -13.21 4.97 -2.07
N GLU A 104 -11.99 4.88 -2.62
CA GLU A 104 -10.99 3.89 -2.21
C GLU A 104 -10.60 4.07 -0.76
N LEU A 105 -10.28 5.30 -0.32
CA LEU A 105 -9.94 5.60 1.08
C LEU A 105 -11.03 5.12 2.03
N GLY A 106 -12.30 5.42 1.74
CA GLY A 106 -13.43 4.96 2.54
C GLY A 106 -13.56 3.43 2.56
N ALA A 107 -13.33 2.76 1.43
CA ALA A 107 -13.36 1.29 1.36
C ALA A 107 -12.25 0.65 2.21
N ARG A 108 -11.02 1.17 2.11
CA ARG A 108 -9.86 0.68 2.87
C ARG A 108 -10.01 0.93 4.37
N MET A 109 -10.57 2.08 4.76
CA MET A 109 -10.87 2.35 6.17
C MET A 109 -11.94 1.41 6.73
N ARG A 110 -12.97 1.05 5.95
CA ARG A 110 -13.96 0.03 6.35
C ARG A 110 -13.32 -1.35 6.50
N GLU A 111 -12.54 -1.79 5.51
CA GLU A 111 -11.81 -3.06 5.56
C GLU A 111 -10.92 -3.14 6.81
N TRP A 112 -10.16 -2.08 7.09
CA TRP A 112 -9.31 -2.01 8.28
C TRP A 112 -10.11 -2.00 9.58
N THR A 113 -11.23 -1.28 9.62
CA THR A 113 -12.14 -1.25 10.77
C THR A 113 -12.70 -2.63 11.09
N ASP A 114 -13.15 -3.36 10.07
CA ASP A 114 -13.71 -4.70 10.21
C ASP A 114 -12.65 -5.69 10.68
N TYR A 115 -11.43 -5.60 10.12
CA TYR A 115 -10.30 -6.39 10.61
C TYR A 115 -10.03 -6.12 12.10
N LEU A 116 -9.89 -4.86 12.51
CA LEU A 116 -9.60 -4.50 13.90
C LEU A 116 -10.72 -4.89 14.87
N ARG A 117 -11.99 -4.84 14.42
CA ARG A 117 -13.13 -5.33 15.20
C ARG A 117 -13.03 -6.84 15.43
N ASN A 118 -12.73 -7.61 14.39
CA ASN A 118 -12.60 -9.06 14.49
C ASN A 118 -11.36 -9.45 15.31
N LEU A 119 -10.27 -8.72 15.13
CA LEU A 119 -9.02 -8.88 15.88
C LEU A 119 -9.25 -8.70 17.38
N ALA A 120 -10.19 -7.82 17.76
CA ALA A 120 -10.48 -7.54 19.16
C ALA A 120 -11.06 -8.70 19.94
N VAL A 121 -11.68 -9.67 19.25
CA VAL A 121 -12.43 -10.77 19.86
C VAL A 121 -11.90 -12.16 19.45
N SER A 122 -10.91 -12.22 18.57
CA SER A 122 -10.39 -13.48 18.01
C SER A 122 -8.89 -13.64 18.24
N GLN A 123 -8.53 -14.46 19.22
CA GLN A 123 -7.12 -14.84 19.47
C GLN A 123 -6.49 -15.55 18.26
N ARG A 124 -7.28 -16.37 17.55
CA ARG A 124 -6.84 -17.02 16.30
C ARG A 124 -6.41 -16.00 15.27
N LEU A 125 -7.19 -14.93 15.10
CA LEU A 125 -6.86 -13.86 14.14
C LEU A 125 -5.65 -13.04 14.59
N ALA A 126 -5.47 -12.84 15.89
CA ALA A 126 -4.28 -12.18 16.43
C ALA A 126 -3.00 -13.01 16.26
N ALA A 127 -3.11 -14.34 16.24
CA ALA A 127 -1.99 -15.24 15.97
C ALA A 127 -1.67 -15.41 14.47
N ASP A 128 -2.56 -14.99 13.58
CA ASP A 128 -2.45 -15.14 12.13
C ASP A 128 -1.58 -14.03 11.50
N ARG A 129 -0.27 -14.25 11.51
CA ARG A 129 0.73 -13.29 11.00
C ARG A 129 0.61 -13.04 9.51
N GLU A 130 0.39 -14.09 8.71
CA GLU A 130 0.25 -13.96 7.26
C GLU A 130 -0.96 -13.10 6.89
N ARG A 131 -2.07 -13.28 7.60
CA ARG A 131 -3.25 -12.43 7.42
C ARG A 131 -2.97 -10.97 7.78
N TYR A 132 -2.21 -10.72 8.84
CA TYR A 132 -1.81 -9.36 9.22
C TYR A 132 -0.87 -8.73 8.18
N GLU A 133 0.14 -9.44 7.72
CA GLU A 133 1.06 -9.00 6.66
C GLU A 133 0.33 -8.56 5.39
N TYR A 134 -0.69 -9.34 4.99
CA TYR A 134 -1.56 -9.02 3.87
C TYR A 134 -2.40 -7.76 4.13
N LEU A 135 -3.04 -7.65 5.30
CA LEU A 135 -3.94 -6.54 5.60
C LEU A 135 -3.21 -5.23 5.94
N ALA A 136 -1.95 -5.28 6.36
CA ALA A 136 -1.15 -4.09 6.61
C ALA A 136 -0.99 -3.21 5.36
N ASP A 137 -1.12 -3.79 4.16
CA ASP A 137 -1.18 -3.06 2.88
C ASP A 137 -2.29 -2.01 2.91
N THR A 138 -3.46 -2.36 3.44
CA THR A 138 -4.62 -1.46 3.61
C THR A 138 -4.24 -0.20 4.36
N ARG A 139 -3.50 -0.31 5.46
CA ARG A 139 -3.13 0.85 6.28
C ARG A 139 -2.06 1.71 5.62
N VAL A 140 -1.16 1.12 4.83
CA VAL A 140 -0.21 1.87 3.98
C VAL A 140 -0.96 2.62 2.89
N VAL A 141 -1.87 1.95 2.17
CA VAL A 141 -2.71 2.57 1.15
C VAL A 141 -3.51 3.75 1.70
N VAL A 142 -4.14 3.60 2.88
CA VAL A 142 -4.83 4.70 3.58
C VAL A 142 -3.89 5.89 3.79
N ASN A 143 -2.66 5.65 4.22
CA ASN A 143 -1.68 6.71 4.42
C ASN A 143 -1.31 7.42 3.11
N GLU A 144 -1.07 6.68 2.03
CA GLU A 144 -0.71 7.29 0.73
C GLU A 144 -1.86 8.10 0.15
N LEU A 145 -3.11 7.60 0.24
CA LEU A 145 -4.30 8.33 -0.19
C LEU A 145 -4.49 9.62 0.63
N ILE A 146 -4.30 9.57 1.95
CA ILE A 146 -4.39 10.76 2.82
C ILE A 146 -3.32 11.79 2.45
N SER A 147 -2.09 11.35 2.18
CA SER A 147 -1.02 12.25 1.77
C SER A 147 -1.38 12.97 0.47
N THR A 148 -1.85 12.22 -0.54
CA THR A 148 -2.24 12.80 -1.84
C THR A 148 -3.47 13.70 -1.73
N LEU A 149 -4.53 13.28 -1.04
CA LEU A 149 -5.75 14.07 -0.87
C LEU A 149 -5.58 15.29 0.06
N GLY A 150 -4.50 15.31 0.86
CA GLY A 150 -4.13 16.45 1.69
C GLY A 150 -3.41 17.56 0.93
N GLU A 151 -2.99 17.32 -0.31
CA GLU A 151 -2.29 18.29 -1.15
C GLU A 151 -3.26 19.02 -2.09
N SER A 152 -3.01 20.31 -2.34
CA SER A 152 -3.77 21.09 -3.33
C SER A 152 -3.60 20.48 -4.72
N PRO A 153 -4.66 20.39 -5.55
CA PRO A 153 -5.99 21.03 -5.38
C PRO A 153 -7.05 20.17 -4.66
N PHE A 154 -6.68 18.98 -4.18
CA PHE A 154 -7.60 18.06 -3.51
C PHE A 154 -7.96 18.53 -2.10
N ARG A 155 -9.03 17.95 -1.55
CA ARG A 155 -9.48 18.24 -0.19
C ARG A 155 -9.80 16.98 0.59
N LEU A 156 -8.92 16.64 1.52
CA LEU A 156 -9.18 15.60 2.51
C LEU A 156 -10.33 16.02 3.45
N PRO A 157 -11.37 15.19 3.64
CA PRO A 157 -12.40 15.45 4.64
C PRO A 157 -11.81 15.53 6.06
N ALA A 158 -12.21 16.56 6.81
CA ALA A 158 -11.57 16.93 8.08
C ALA A 158 -11.63 15.85 9.19
N HIS A 159 -12.58 14.92 9.12
CA HIS A 159 -12.72 13.85 10.11
C HIS A 159 -11.72 12.70 9.90
N ILE A 160 -11.18 12.54 8.68
CA ILE A 160 -10.35 11.37 8.32
C ILE A 160 -9.12 11.23 9.23
N PRO A 161 -8.33 12.27 9.53
CA PRO A 161 -7.17 12.13 10.41
C PRO A 161 -7.54 11.63 11.81
N ALA A 162 -8.66 12.10 12.37
CA ALA A 162 -9.14 11.68 13.68
C ALA A 162 -9.60 10.21 13.68
N ASP A 163 -10.31 9.79 12.63
CA ASP A 163 -10.76 8.41 12.47
C ASP A 163 -9.58 7.44 12.34
N VAL A 164 -8.56 7.81 11.56
CA VAL A 164 -7.33 7.02 11.42
C VAL A 164 -6.60 6.91 12.75
N ALA A 165 -6.47 8.01 13.50
CA ALA A 165 -5.86 7.99 14.83
C ALA A 165 -6.63 7.06 15.79
N ALA A 166 -7.96 7.01 15.71
CA ALA A 166 -8.77 6.08 16.50
C ALA A 166 -8.53 4.61 16.12
N LEU A 167 -8.36 4.31 14.83
CA LEU A 167 -8.01 2.97 14.35
C LEU A 167 -6.60 2.57 14.79
N ASP A 168 -5.65 3.50 14.72
CA ASP A 168 -4.27 3.28 15.17
C ASP A 168 -4.22 3.04 16.68
N HIS A 169 -4.99 3.78 17.49
CA HIS A 169 -5.10 3.53 18.93
C HIS A 169 -5.66 2.13 19.23
N ARG A 170 -6.66 1.67 18.48
CA ARG A 170 -7.22 0.31 18.63
C ARG A 170 -6.17 -0.76 18.36
N LEU A 171 -5.40 -0.63 17.27
CA LEU A 171 -4.31 -1.57 16.99
C LEU A 171 -3.21 -1.49 18.06
N GLY A 172 -2.78 -0.27 18.42
CA GLY A 172 -1.72 0.01 19.38
C GLY A 172 -1.97 -0.64 20.75
N SER A 173 -3.22 -0.62 21.22
CA SER A 173 -3.61 -1.27 22.48
C SER A 173 -3.30 -2.77 22.54
N ARG A 174 -3.16 -3.42 21.38
CA ARG A 174 -2.85 -4.84 21.22
C ARG A 174 -1.54 -5.07 20.48
N TRP A 175 -0.64 -4.09 20.42
CA TRP A 175 0.56 -4.21 19.60
C TRP A 175 1.72 -4.87 20.33
N LYS A 176 2.45 -5.75 19.64
CA LYS A 176 3.78 -6.23 20.04
C LYS A 176 4.78 -5.82 18.97
N SER A 177 5.64 -4.87 19.30
CA SER A 177 6.72 -4.42 18.42
C SER A 177 7.65 -5.58 18.03
N GLY A 178 8.21 -5.51 16.83
CA GLY A 178 9.09 -6.54 16.28
C GLY A 178 9.79 -6.07 15.01
N ALA A 179 10.30 -7.04 14.24
CA ALA A 179 10.93 -6.78 12.95
C ALA A 179 9.92 -6.25 11.92
N PHE A 180 10.46 -5.65 10.85
CA PHE A 180 9.67 -5.29 9.68
C PHE A 180 8.98 -6.52 9.09
N ILE A 181 7.68 -6.42 8.78
CA ILE A 181 6.85 -7.59 8.43
C ILE A 181 6.88 -7.97 6.94
N TRP A 182 7.35 -7.09 6.06
CA TRP A 182 7.47 -7.38 4.63
C TRP A 182 8.92 -7.68 4.23
N SER A 183 9.18 -7.82 2.92
CA SER A 183 10.53 -7.89 2.38
C SER A 183 11.39 -6.74 2.93
N SER A 184 12.53 -7.07 3.53
CA SER A 184 13.43 -6.11 4.18
C SER A 184 13.90 -4.98 3.24
N VAL A 185 13.88 -5.24 1.93
CA VAL A 185 14.16 -4.29 0.86
C VAL A 185 13.28 -3.04 0.97
N TRP A 186 12.01 -3.20 1.36
CA TRP A 186 11.07 -2.10 1.47
C TRP A 186 11.19 -1.31 2.77
N ALA A 187 11.96 -1.78 3.76
CA ALA A 187 12.00 -1.14 5.08
C ALA A 187 12.45 0.34 5.01
N ALA A 188 13.38 0.69 4.11
CA ALA A 188 13.82 2.07 3.95
C ALA A 188 12.72 3.01 3.41
N ALA A 189 11.73 2.48 2.68
CA ALA A 189 10.58 3.25 2.21
C ALA A 189 9.53 3.52 3.29
N TYR A 190 9.64 2.83 4.44
CA TYR A 190 8.63 2.83 5.49
C TYR A 190 9.23 3.03 6.88
N PRO A 191 9.71 4.23 7.22
CA PRO A 191 10.35 4.46 8.52
C PRO A 191 9.38 4.23 9.69
N PRO A 192 9.87 3.70 10.84
CA PRO A 192 9.03 3.20 11.92
C PRO A 192 8.28 4.29 12.71
N ASP A 193 8.70 5.55 12.64
CA ASP A 193 8.00 6.68 13.25
C ASP A 193 6.62 6.89 12.60
N LYS A 194 6.54 6.76 11.27
CA LYS A 194 5.31 6.92 10.49
C LYS A 194 4.58 5.60 10.25
N TYR A 195 5.33 4.52 10.05
CA TYR A 195 4.80 3.20 9.68
C TYR A 195 5.01 2.15 10.77
N TRP A 196 4.89 2.53 12.05
CA TRP A 196 5.10 1.65 13.21
C TRP A 196 4.34 0.32 13.14
N PHE A 197 3.16 0.32 12.50
CA PHE A 197 2.31 -0.86 12.31
C PHE A 197 2.92 -1.89 11.34
N LEU A 198 4.01 -1.58 10.65
CA LEU A 198 4.80 -2.53 9.86
C LEU A 198 5.93 -3.18 10.67
N TYR A 199 6.09 -2.84 11.95
CA TYR A 199 7.19 -3.29 12.81
C TYR A 199 6.69 -4.07 14.01
N GLY A 200 6.14 -5.25 13.77
CA GLY A 200 5.55 -6.10 14.79
C GLY A 200 4.24 -6.74 14.37
N TYR A 201 3.51 -7.27 15.35
CA TYR A 201 2.26 -7.99 15.13
C TYR A 201 1.27 -7.70 16.26
N PRO A 202 -0.05 -7.89 16.01
CA PRO A 202 -1.02 -7.97 17.08
C PRO A 202 -0.66 -9.05 18.11
N LYS A 203 -0.93 -8.77 19.39
CA LYS A 203 -0.80 -9.71 20.51
C LYS A 203 -1.97 -10.67 20.50
N ALA A 204 -1.69 -11.96 20.30
CA ALA A 204 -2.54 -13.01 20.85
C ALA A 204 -2.33 -12.99 22.36
N SER A 205 -3.33 -12.52 23.11
CA SER A 205 -3.35 -12.58 24.58
C SER A 205 -3.20 -14.02 25.07
#